data_AF-A0AAU4DRH4-F1
#
_entry.id   AF-A0AAU4DRH4-F1
#
_cell.length_a   1.000
_cell.length_b   1.000
_cell.length_c   1.000
_cell.angle_alpha   90.00
_cell.angle_beta   90.00
_cell.angle_gamma   90.00
#
_symmetry.space_group_name_H-M   'P 1'
#
loop_
_entity.id
_entity.type
_entity.pdbx_description
1 polymer ?
#
loop_
_entity_poly.entity_id
_entity_poly.type
_entity_poly.pdbx_seq_one_letter_code
_entity_poly.pdbx_strand_id
1 'polypeptide(L)'
;MAVHLRAEHDLPALRIRLASAGRAGLTRVEFQAVRGLGSPAPAATCQSGDLGLPARLSPTDQLPDEGFRLPDEVLHALGPALDALGPAAGQPQDAVWLELANPRGYLHLVPWEQLLAPLGRPVLRLPQHVLRAQPPSDTLEIAICAGSPPARAGAATTSALLERLTGLWIKHSGHHVHIHLFTDLAGYLEVAEWATCMAPYLVVHDPHDAARFMGPRGTSLTADPGELVNPWLRWIRDALQRRALDVVHFVTDGYLADGRGAIAIAGTPLLGPGQAPSAFVGSAELCTLLAQVGAWCLVVNGAPGNPSGAGLRELADAVAAARPGLVMVDEHDLDEDGRHLAATVTMVVGGGSAVTGAMPGVVCWAHPRFVDSPGTAALLLTKDRRSSLIGGATQDSLVGDGTPAWVAAGTRYLEAQQSAWMPDSPDAAEVDPDAAAALRSVSSLLERHVRRHLDSDHGGAT
;
A
#
# COMPACT_ATOMS: atom_id res chain seq x y z
N MET A 1 -4.50 17.04 -4.16
CA MET A 1 -3.22 16.53 -3.59
C MET A 1 -2.04 16.26 -4.55
N ALA A 2 -2.10 15.32 -5.51
CA ALA A 2 -0.92 14.85 -6.29
C ALA A 2 -0.09 15.96 -7.00
N VAL A 3 -0.75 17.02 -7.47
CA VAL A 3 -0.10 18.20 -8.05
C VAL A 3 0.87 18.88 -7.07
N HIS A 4 0.57 18.89 -5.76
CA HIS A 4 1.46 19.46 -4.75
C HIS A 4 2.75 18.68 -4.62
N LEU A 5 2.67 17.35 -4.58
CA LEU A 5 3.86 16.49 -4.48
C LEU A 5 4.76 16.67 -5.70
N ARG A 6 4.16 16.68 -6.89
CA ARG A 6 4.89 16.94 -8.13
C ARG A 6 5.55 18.32 -8.12
N ALA A 7 4.81 19.34 -7.72
CA ALA A 7 5.27 20.73 -7.64
C ALA A 7 6.44 20.91 -6.68
N GLU A 8 6.29 20.41 -5.45
CA GLU A 8 7.26 20.60 -4.37
C GLU A 8 8.58 19.86 -4.64
N HIS A 9 8.51 18.68 -5.26
CA HIS A 9 9.68 17.84 -5.51
C HIS A 9 10.22 17.96 -6.94
N ASP A 10 9.68 18.89 -7.74
CA ASP A 10 10.06 19.11 -9.13
C ASP A 10 10.10 17.81 -9.96
N LEU A 11 9.08 16.97 -9.79
CA LEU A 11 9.09 15.61 -10.33
C LEU A 11 8.78 15.59 -11.83
N PRO A 12 9.50 14.79 -12.64
CA PRO A 12 9.09 14.45 -13.99
C PRO A 12 7.92 13.48 -13.91
N ALA A 13 6.76 13.88 -14.42
CA ALA A 13 5.54 13.11 -14.33
C ALA A 13 4.88 12.89 -15.68
N LEU A 14 4.34 11.68 -15.84
CA LEU A 14 3.40 11.33 -16.88
C LEU A 14 1.99 11.52 -16.30
N ARG A 15 1.30 12.55 -16.74
CA ARG A 15 -0.08 12.82 -16.36
C ARG A 15 -1.03 12.17 -17.37
N ILE A 16 -1.91 11.30 -16.89
CA ILE A 16 -2.90 10.59 -17.70
C ILE A 16 -4.29 10.93 -17.18
N ARG A 17 -5.20 11.30 -18.09
CA ARG A 17 -6.59 11.62 -17.74
C ARG A 17 -7.55 11.20 -18.85
N LEU A 18 -8.82 11.07 -18.50
CA LEU A 18 -9.89 11.02 -19.47
C LEU A 18 -10.31 12.43 -19.87
N ALA A 19 -10.63 12.57 -21.15
CA ALA A 19 -11.17 13.77 -21.74
C ALA A 19 -12.44 13.42 -22.53
N SER A 20 -13.35 14.38 -22.60
CA SER A 20 -14.57 14.22 -23.39
C SER A 20 -14.24 14.23 -24.88
N ALA A 21 -14.74 13.22 -25.59
CA ALA A 21 -14.75 13.18 -27.05
C ALA A 21 -16.08 13.72 -27.62
N GLY A 22 -16.64 14.78 -27.02
CA GLY A 22 -17.90 15.38 -27.44
C GLY A 22 -19.13 14.70 -26.80
N ARG A 23 -20.15 14.35 -27.61
CA ARG A 23 -21.40 13.72 -27.10
C ARG A 23 -21.22 12.26 -26.64
N ALA A 24 -20.08 11.63 -26.96
CA ALA A 24 -19.80 10.22 -26.69
C ALA A 24 -19.31 9.93 -25.25
N GLY A 25 -19.16 10.95 -24.40
CA GLY A 25 -18.68 10.79 -23.03
C GLY A 25 -17.14 10.84 -22.92
N LEU A 26 -16.64 10.40 -21.77
CA LEU A 26 -15.21 10.40 -21.40
C LEU A 26 -14.47 9.19 -21.98
N THR A 27 -14.25 9.16 -23.29
CA THR A 27 -13.61 8.01 -23.97
C THR A 27 -12.20 8.29 -24.46
N ARG A 28 -11.77 9.56 -24.53
CA ARG A 28 -10.41 9.90 -24.99
C ARG A 28 -9.45 9.90 -23.80
N VAL A 29 -8.33 9.20 -23.92
CA VAL A 29 -7.24 9.22 -22.96
C VAL A 29 -6.21 10.23 -23.45
N GLU A 30 -5.81 11.15 -22.59
CA GLU A 30 -4.78 12.14 -22.88
C GLU A 30 -3.56 11.88 -22.01
N PHE A 31 -2.39 11.82 -22.65
CA PHE A 31 -1.09 11.68 -22.01
C PHE A 31 -0.35 13.01 -22.10
N GLN A 32 0.14 13.47 -20.95
CA GLN A 32 0.79 14.77 -20.83
C GLN A 32 2.09 14.63 -20.05
N ALA A 33 3.17 15.18 -20.59
CA ALA A 33 4.45 15.30 -19.90
C ALA A 33 4.43 16.58 -19.07
N VAL A 34 4.81 16.49 -17.80
CA VAL A 34 4.79 17.65 -16.90
C VAL A 34 5.88 17.54 -15.83
N ARG A 35 6.53 18.66 -15.51
CA ARG A 35 7.54 18.76 -14.45
C ARG A 35 7.18 19.83 -13.44
N GLY A 36 7.34 19.56 -12.15
CA GLY A 36 7.19 20.58 -11.10
C GLY A 36 5.84 21.30 -11.16
N LEU A 37 5.83 22.62 -11.22
CA LEU A 37 4.62 23.46 -11.43
C LEU A 37 4.38 23.80 -12.91
N GLY A 38 5.14 23.22 -13.83
CA GLY A 38 5.03 23.46 -15.27
C GLY A 38 3.65 23.16 -15.82
N SER A 39 3.31 23.81 -16.93
CA SER A 39 2.08 23.53 -17.68
C SER A 39 2.18 22.13 -18.33
N PRO A 40 1.14 21.28 -18.20
CA PRO A 40 1.15 19.97 -18.85
C PRO A 40 1.27 20.12 -20.37
N ALA A 41 2.31 19.52 -20.95
CA ALA A 41 2.53 19.47 -22.39
C ALA A 41 1.87 18.21 -22.97
N PRO A 42 0.99 18.31 -23.98
CA PRO A 42 0.40 17.14 -24.61
C PRO A 42 1.48 16.29 -25.29
N ALA A 43 1.49 14.99 -25.02
CA ALA A 43 2.44 14.04 -25.60
C ALA A 43 1.75 13.08 -26.58
N ALA A 44 0.62 12.49 -26.18
CA ALA A 44 -0.12 11.52 -26.99
C ALA A 44 -1.58 11.45 -26.59
N THR A 45 -2.41 10.83 -27.44
CA THR A 45 -3.82 10.53 -27.15
C THR A 45 -4.24 9.21 -27.78
N CYS A 46 -5.14 8.47 -27.13
CA CYS A 46 -5.82 7.31 -27.70
C CYS A 46 -7.28 7.22 -27.18
N GLN A 47 -8.04 6.22 -27.61
CA GLN A 47 -9.32 5.90 -26.98
C GLN A 47 -9.11 4.96 -25.79
N SER A 48 -10.00 5.01 -24.80
CA SER A 48 -9.97 4.09 -23.65
C SER A 48 -10.09 2.63 -24.09
N GLY A 49 -10.87 2.37 -25.15
CA GLY A 49 -10.99 1.03 -25.74
C GLY A 49 -9.68 0.50 -26.33
N ASP A 50 -8.80 1.38 -26.82
CA ASP A 50 -7.47 0.99 -27.32
C ASP A 50 -6.56 0.51 -26.19
N LEU A 51 -6.86 0.90 -24.95
CA LEU A 51 -6.18 0.41 -23.74
C LEU A 51 -6.75 -0.92 -23.21
N GLY A 52 -7.80 -1.45 -23.84
CA GLY A 52 -8.56 -2.58 -23.30
C GLY A 52 -9.53 -2.19 -22.18
N LEU A 53 -9.77 -0.89 -21.95
CA LEU A 53 -10.72 -0.45 -20.93
C LEU A 53 -12.17 -0.47 -21.45
N PRO A 54 -13.10 -1.11 -20.72
CA PRO A 54 -14.50 -1.04 -21.07
C PRO A 54 -15.08 0.34 -20.78
N ALA A 55 -16.13 0.71 -21.51
CA ALA A 55 -16.86 1.96 -21.23
C ALA A 55 -17.55 1.94 -19.85
N ARG A 56 -17.94 0.75 -19.37
CA ARG A 56 -18.56 0.49 -18.06
C ARG A 56 -18.18 -0.92 -17.62
N LEU A 57 -17.90 -1.09 -16.33
CA LEU A 57 -17.72 -2.41 -15.74
C LEU A 57 -19.06 -3.08 -15.46
N SER A 58 -19.15 -4.35 -15.84
CA SER A 58 -20.17 -5.30 -15.38
C SER A 58 -19.79 -5.84 -13.99
N PRO A 59 -20.76 -6.27 -13.16
CA PRO A 59 -20.49 -6.94 -11.88
C PRO A 59 -19.54 -8.15 -11.97
N THR A 60 -19.46 -8.78 -13.15
CA THR A 60 -18.69 -10.01 -13.38
C THR A 60 -17.33 -9.77 -14.01
N ASP A 61 -16.97 -8.53 -14.35
CA ASP A 61 -15.73 -8.23 -15.06
C ASP A 61 -14.51 -8.40 -14.15
N GLN A 62 -13.60 -9.30 -14.51
CA GLN A 62 -12.32 -9.49 -13.80
C GLN A 62 -11.15 -8.72 -14.41
N LEU A 63 -11.28 -8.26 -15.67
CA LEU A 63 -10.22 -7.55 -16.42
C LEU A 63 -8.82 -8.15 -16.26
N PRO A 64 -8.56 -9.32 -16.87
CA PRO A 64 -7.25 -9.96 -16.78
C PRO A 64 -6.19 -9.12 -17.51
N ASP A 65 -4.94 -9.24 -17.10
CA ASP A 65 -3.88 -8.32 -17.51
C ASP A 65 -3.55 -8.42 -19.01
N GLU A 66 -3.79 -9.59 -19.61
CA GLU A 66 -3.66 -9.80 -21.05
C GLU A 66 -4.71 -9.03 -21.87
N GLY A 67 -5.71 -8.41 -21.23
CA GLY A 67 -6.64 -7.50 -21.89
C GLY A 67 -6.07 -6.11 -22.18
N PHE A 68 -5.08 -5.66 -21.39
CA PHE A 68 -4.58 -4.28 -21.47
C PHE A 68 -3.48 -4.12 -22.51
N ARG A 69 -3.52 -3.03 -23.28
CA ARG A 69 -2.53 -2.73 -24.32
C ARG A 69 -2.20 -1.24 -24.32
N LEU A 70 -1.06 -0.88 -24.86
CA LEU A 70 -0.71 0.51 -25.14
C LEU A 70 -0.36 0.61 -26.63
N PRO A 71 -1.02 1.47 -27.42
CA PRO A 71 -0.69 1.62 -28.83
C PRO A 71 0.77 2.03 -29.03
N ASP A 72 1.47 1.41 -29.98
CA ASP A 72 2.89 1.69 -30.26
C ASP A 72 3.14 3.17 -30.58
N GLU A 73 2.20 3.84 -31.25
CA GLU A 73 2.26 5.27 -31.54
C GLU A 73 2.29 6.12 -30.26
N VAL A 74 1.53 5.72 -29.24
CA VAL A 74 1.53 6.39 -27.94
C VAL A 74 2.89 6.18 -27.28
N LEU A 75 3.37 4.94 -27.20
CA LEU A 75 4.66 4.63 -26.60
C LEU A 75 5.83 5.37 -27.28
N HIS A 76 5.84 5.42 -28.62
CA HIS A 76 6.84 6.13 -29.40
C HIS A 76 6.82 7.65 -29.14
N ALA A 77 5.63 8.24 -28.97
CA ALA A 77 5.49 9.66 -28.65
C ALA A 77 5.89 9.98 -27.19
N LEU A 78 5.67 9.05 -26.26
CA LEU A 78 5.98 9.25 -24.84
C LEU A 78 7.48 9.32 -24.55
N GLY A 79 8.32 8.52 -25.21
CA GLY A 79 9.76 8.47 -24.95
C GLY A 79 10.43 9.86 -25.02
N PRO A 80 10.42 10.53 -26.19
CA PRO A 80 11.03 11.86 -26.33
C PRO A 80 10.40 12.91 -25.41
N ALA A 81 9.08 12.82 -25.16
CA ALA A 81 8.39 13.76 -24.29
C ALA A 81 8.84 13.64 -22.82
N LEU A 82 9.12 12.42 -22.34
CA LEU A 82 9.60 12.16 -20.99
C LEU A 82 11.11 12.40 -20.86
N ASP A 83 11.89 12.17 -21.91
CA ASP A 83 13.32 12.50 -21.94
C ASP A 83 13.54 14.02 -21.83
N ALA A 84 12.69 14.81 -22.48
CA ALA A 84 12.72 16.26 -22.41
C ALA A 84 12.46 16.82 -20.99
N LEU A 85 11.83 16.03 -20.10
CA LEU A 85 11.64 16.44 -18.70
C LEU A 85 12.94 16.33 -17.88
N GLY A 86 13.92 15.54 -18.31
CA GLY A 86 15.16 15.29 -17.55
C GLY A 86 14.95 14.46 -16.26
N PRO A 87 16.03 14.24 -15.48
CA PRO A 87 15.97 13.47 -14.24
C PRO A 87 15.26 14.25 -13.12
N ALA A 88 14.70 13.50 -12.16
CA ALA A 88 14.17 14.03 -10.92
C ALA A 88 15.29 14.55 -10.02
N ALA A 89 14.99 15.57 -9.20
CA ALA A 89 15.95 16.12 -8.23
C ALA A 89 16.21 15.17 -7.03
N GLY A 90 15.32 14.19 -6.79
CA GLY A 90 15.43 13.20 -5.72
C GLY A 90 15.57 11.77 -6.26
N GLN A 91 15.67 10.79 -5.36
CA GLN A 91 15.68 9.38 -5.74
C GLN A 91 14.26 8.82 -5.88
N PRO A 92 14.04 7.86 -6.80
CA PRO A 92 14.91 7.49 -7.92
C PRO A 92 14.96 8.58 -9.01
N GLN A 93 16.17 8.94 -9.48
CA GLN A 93 16.39 10.04 -10.43
C GLN A 93 15.77 9.77 -11.81
N ASP A 94 15.79 8.50 -12.23
CA ASP A 94 15.32 8.09 -13.56
C ASP A 94 13.84 7.68 -13.57
N ALA A 95 13.13 7.75 -12.43
CA ALA A 95 11.72 7.37 -12.42
C ALA A 95 10.82 8.37 -13.14
N VAL A 96 9.74 7.83 -13.70
CA VAL A 96 8.60 8.56 -14.20
C VAL A 96 7.49 8.47 -13.16
N TRP A 97 7.03 9.62 -12.68
CA TRP A 97 5.94 9.69 -11.71
C TRP A 97 4.58 9.71 -12.44
N LEU A 98 3.75 8.71 -12.19
CA LEU A 98 2.44 8.59 -12.80
C LEU A 98 1.41 9.41 -12.01
N GLU A 99 0.83 10.42 -12.66
CA GLU A 99 -0.29 11.22 -12.16
C GLU A 99 -1.60 10.82 -12.88
N LEU A 100 -2.45 10.03 -12.22
CA LEU A 100 -3.77 9.68 -12.74
C LEU A 100 -4.79 10.78 -12.38
N ALA A 101 -4.90 11.78 -13.25
CA ALA A 101 -5.67 12.99 -12.98
C ALA A 101 -7.16 12.86 -13.28
N ASN A 102 -7.98 13.58 -12.52
CA ASN A 102 -9.43 13.59 -12.72
C ASN A 102 -9.86 14.31 -14.01
N PRO A 103 -10.89 13.82 -14.71
CA PRO A 103 -11.56 12.54 -14.46
C PRO A 103 -10.69 11.35 -14.91
N ARG A 104 -10.45 10.36 -14.04
CA ARG A 104 -9.56 9.23 -14.35
C ARG A 104 -10.29 7.93 -14.72
N GLY A 105 -11.58 7.80 -14.40
CA GLY A 105 -12.36 6.58 -14.63
C GLY A 105 -11.60 5.33 -14.16
N TYR A 106 -11.49 4.33 -15.03
CA TYR A 106 -10.81 3.06 -14.77
C TYR A 106 -9.30 3.05 -15.09
N LEU A 107 -8.67 4.21 -15.34
CA LEU A 107 -7.24 4.27 -15.68
C LEU A 107 -6.33 3.71 -14.58
N HIS A 108 -6.78 3.66 -13.32
CA HIS A 108 -6.02 3.09 -12.21
C HIS A 108 -5.90 1.56 -12.26
N LEU A 109 -6.77 0.89 -13.03
CA LEU A 109 -6.76 -0.57 -13.23
C LEU A 109 -5.71 -1.02 -14.25
N VAL A 110 -5.26 -0.11 -15.11
CA VAL A 110 -4.28 -0.40 -16.17
C VAL A 110 -2.91 -0.71 -15.53
N PRO A 111 -2.21 -1.77 -15.96
CA PRO A 111 -0.86 -2.10 -15.49
C PRO A 111 0.17 -1.21 -16.18
N TRP A 112 0.15 0.09 -15.88
CA TRP A 112 1.02 1.08 -16.52
C TRP A 112 2.50 0.72 -16.41
N GLU A 113 2.90 0.14 -15.29
CA GLU A 113 4.26 -0.28 -15.00
C GLU A 113 4.74 -1.35 -16.00
N GLN A 114 3.84 -2.27 -16.38
CA GLN A 114 4.08 -3.25 -17.45
C GLN A 114 4.06 -2.60 -18.84
N LEU A 115 3.03 -1.80 -19.14
CA LEU A 115 2.83 -1.23 -20.47
C LEU A 115 3.87 -0.16 -20.84
N LEU A 116 4.43 0.53 -19.85
CA LEU A 116 5.47 1.55 -20.02
C LEU A 116 6.89 0.98 -19.84
N ALA A 117 7.03 -0.31 -19.48
CA ALA A 117 8.33 -0.95 -19.32
C ALA A 117 9.28 -0.80 -20.53
N PRO A 118 8.80 -0.78 -21.80
CA PRO A 118 9.68 -0.53 -22.95
C PRO A 118 10.40 0.83 -22.93
N LEU A 119 9.95 1.80 -22.13
CA LEU A 119 10.66 3.06 -21.92
C LEU A 119 11.96 2.88 -21.11
N GLY A 120 12.17 1.71 -20.52
CA GLY A 120 13.40 1.37 -19.78
C GLY A 120 13.54 2.07 -18.43
N ARG A 121 12.50 2.75 -17.95
CA ARG A 121 12.51 3.57 -16.73
C ARG A 121 11.57 3.00 -15.67
N PRO A 122 11.88 3.14 -14.37
CA PRO A 122 10.93 2.79 -13.32
C PRO A 122 9.73 3.74 -13.34
N VAL A 123 8.55 3.20 -13.08
CA VAL A 123 7.29 3.96 -12.99
C VAL A 123 6.79 3.86 -11.56
N LEU A 124 6.50 5.01 -10.95
CA LEU A 124 5.95 5.11 -9.58
C LEU A 124 4.67 5.93 -9.60
N ARG A 125 3.66 5.54 -8.83
CA ARG A 125 2.40 6.28 -8.74
C ARG A 125 2.49 7.34 -7.67
N LEU A 126 2.05 8.56 -8.00
CA LEU A 126 1.93 9.61 -7.00
C LEU A 126 0.84 9.25 -5.99
N PRO A 127 1.12 9.30 -4.67
CA PRO A 127 0.11 9.05 -3.66
C PRO A 127 -0.88 10.22 -3.62
N GLN A 128 -2.05 9.96 -3.04
CA GLN A 128 -3.09 10.98 -2.90
C GLN A 128 -2.92 11.82 -1.65
N HIS A 129 -1.83 11.66 -0.89
CA HIS A 129 -1.57 12.33 0.39
C HIS A 129 -0.19 13.00 0.40
N VAL A 130 -0.14 14.28 0.80
CA VAL A 130 1.15 14.98 1.03
C VAL A 130 1.81 14.53 2.33
N LEU A 131 1.00 14.00 3.26
CA LEU A 131 1.50 13.53 4.54
C LEU A 131 2.27 12.22 4.34
N ARG A 132 3.44 12.13 4.97
CA ARG A 132 4.20 10.90 5.09
C ARG A 132 3.90 10.24 6.43
N ALA A 133 3.57 8.96 6.38
CA ALA A 133 3.48 8.12 7.56
C ALA A 133 4.88 8.01 8.21
N GLN A 134 4.98 8.26 9.52
CA GLN A 134 6.25 8.10 10.22
C GLN A 134 6.65 6.61 10.28
N PRO A 135 7.82 6.19 9.74
CA PRO A 135 8.32 4.84 9.97
C PRO A 135 8.76 4.73 11.44
N PRO A 136 8.32 3.70 12.18
CA PRO A 136 8.76 3.44 13.54
C PRO A 136 10.05 2.60 13.54
N SER A 137 10.74 2.69 14.68
CA SER A 137 11.97 2.01 15.15
C SER A 137 13.06 1.59 14.14
N ASP A 138 14.17 1.07 14.66
CA ASP A 138 15.22 0.43 13.83
C ASP A 138 14.84 -1.03 13.46
N THR A 139 13.76 -1.56 14.03
CA THR A 139 13.20 -2.89 13.77
C THR A 139 11.84 -2.78 13.08
N LEU A 140 11.69 -3.40 11.91
CA LEU A 140 10.42 -3.50 11.21
C LEU A 140 9.62 -4.72 11.67
N GLU A 141 8.40 -4.48 12.10
CA GLU A 141 7.40 -5.49 12.44
C GLU A 141 6.53 -5.82 11.22
N ILE A 142 6.69 -7.02 10.67
CA ILE A 142 6.10 -7.37 9.37
C ILE A 142 5.18 -8.57 9.54
N ALA A 143 3.92 -8.45 9.13
CA ALA A 143 3.06 -9.62 8.96
C ALA A 143 3.02 -10.04 7.49
N ILE A 144 3.38 -11.30 7.20
CA ILE A 144 3.19 -11.91 5.87
C ILE A 144 2.10 -12.96 5.99
N CYS A 145 1.03 -12.79 5.21
CA CYS A 145 -0.22 -13.52 5.32
C CYS A 145 -0.51 -14.22 3.99
N ALA A 146 -0.63 -15.54 3.98
CA ALA A 146 -1.03 -16.30 2.81
C ALA A 146 -2.20 -17.23 3.15
N GLY A 147 -3.35 -16.99 2.55
CA GLY A 147 -4.48 -17.92 2.63
C GLY A 147 -4.74 -18.49 1.24
N SER A 148 -4.42 -19.76 1.01
CA SER A 148 -4.54 -20.37 -0.31
C SER A 148 -6.01 -20.39 -0.73
N PRO A 149 -6.39 -19.71 -1.84
CA PRO A 149 -7.76 -19.76 -2.29
C PRO A 149 -8.10 -21.19 -2.74
N PRO A 150 -9.38 -21.58 -2.66
CA PRO A 150 -9.79 -22.97 -2.76
C PRO A 150 -9.46 -23.66 -4.08
N ALA A 151 -9.21 -22.86 -5.13
CA ALA A 151 -9.21 -23.33 -6.50
C ALA A 151 -7.82 -23.68 -7.06
N ARG A 152 -6.69 -23.20 -6.50
CA ARG A 152 -5.44 -23.17 -7.29
C ARG A 152 -4.07 -23.36 -6.61
N ALA A 153 -3.94 -23.46 -5.29
CA ALA A 153 -2.61 -23.67 -4.70
C ALA A 153 -2.50 -24.99 -3.92
N GLY A 154 -1.45 -25.76 -4.21
CA GLY A 154 -0.95 -26.80 -3.31
C GLY A 154 -0.08 -26.17 -2.22
N ALA A 155 -0.10 -26.73 -1.01
CA ALA A 155 0.60 -26.18 0.17
C ALA A 155 2.09 -25.84 -0.09
N ALA A 156 2.79 -26.68 -0.85
CA ALA A 156 4.22 -26.51 -1.17
C ALA A 156 4.53 -25.20 -1.93
N THR A 157 3.62 -24.73 -2.79
CA THR A 157 3.81 -23.48 -3.54
C THR A 157 3.71 -22.27 -2.62
N THR A 158 2.79 -22.30 -1.65
CA THR A 158 2.61 -21.22 -0.67
C THR A 158 3.78 -21.15 0.31
N SER A 159 4.27 -22.29 0.80
CA SER A 159 5.43 -22.35 1.70
C SER A 159 6.69 -21.73 1.07
N ALA A 160 7.05 -22.18 -0.14
CA ALA A 160 8.23 -21.68 -0.85
C ALA A 160 8.15 -20.17 -1.17
N LEU A 161 6.95 -19.66 -1.45
CA LEU A 161 6.73 -18.23 -1.66
C LEU A 161 6.90 -17.44 -0.37
N LEU A 162 6.34 -17.90 0.75
CA LEU A 162 6.51 -17.26 2.06
C LEU A 162 7.99 -17.23 2.50
N GLU A 163 8.73 -18.32 2.29
CA GLU A 163 10.17 -18.38 2.58
C GLU A 163 10.94 -17.33 1.78
N ARG A 164 10.67 -17.24 0.46
CA ARG A 164 11.28 -16.25 -0.44
C ARG A 164 10.99 -14.82 0.00
N LEU A 165 9.73 -14.50 0.29
CA LEU A 165 9.30 -13.17 0.72
C LEU A 165 9.90 -12.79 2.08
N THR A 166 10.04 -13.75 2.99
CA THR A 166 10.72 -13.58 4.27
C THR A 166 12.19 -13.21 4.06
N GLY A 167 12.90 -13.97 3.22
CA GLY A 167 14.29 -13.68 2.86
C GLY A 167 14.47 -12.33 2.18
N LEU A 168 13.51 -11.92 1.35
CA LEU A 168 13.50 -10.61 0.70
C LEU A 168 13.47 -9.48 1.73
N TRP A 169 12.53 -9.50 2.67
CA TRP A 169 12.42 -8.47 3.70
C TRP A 169 13.66 -8.38 4.59
N ILE A 170 14.21 -9.53 5.00
CA ILE A 170 15.46 -9.58 5.79
C ILE A 170 16.62 -8.95 5.03
N LYS A 171 16.74 -9.24 3.73
CA LYS A 171 17.91 -8.84 2.93
C LYS A 171 17.83 -7.41 2.41
N HIS A 172 16.63 -6.94 2.07
CA HIS A 172 16.46 -5.71 1.27
C HIS A 172 15.82 -4.56 2.02
N SER A 173 15.26 -4.78 3.22
CA SER A 173 14.67 -3.69 3.99
C SER A 173 15.70 -2.71 4.53
N GLY A 174 16.95 -3.11 4.73
CA GLY A 174 17.97 -2.27 5.36
C GLY A 174 17.79 -2.07 6.87
N HIS A 175 16.80 -2.74 7.48
CA HIS A 175 16.48 -2.66 8.92
C HIS A 175 16.61 -4.02 9.58
N HIS A 176 16.60 -4.05 10.91
CA HIS A 176 16.27 -5.28 11.62
C HIS A 176 14.80 -5.62 11.31
N VAL A 177 14.47 -6.91 11.21
CA VAL A 177 13.09 -7.32 10.94
C VAL A 177 12.66 -8.38 11.93
N HIS A 178 11.40 -8.26 12.33
CA HIS A 178 10.68 -9.28 13.06
C HIS A 178 9.43 -9.63 12.25
N ILE A 179 9.34 -10.89 11.83
CA ILE A 179 8.34 -11.32 10.85
C ILE A 179 7.35 -12.27 11.52
N HIS A 180 6.08 -11.97 11.34
CA HIS A 180 4.94 -12.77 11.74
C HIS A 180 4.33 -13.46 10.51
N LEU A 181 4.38 -14.78 10.47
CA LEU A 181 3.83 -15.58 9.40
C LEU A 181 2.43 -16.08 9.77
N PHE A 182 1.48 -15.79 8.90
CA PHE A 182 0.11 -16.28 8.95
C PHE A 182 -0.16 -17.10 7.70
N THR A 183 -0.45 -18.38 7.87
CA THR A 183 -0.85 -19.27 6.79
C THR A 183 -2.08 -20.07 7.18
N ASP A 184 -2.69 -20.78 6.24
CA ASP A 184 -3.79 -21.68 6.57
C ASP A 184 -3.26 -23.00 7.14
N LEU A 185 -4.18 -23.83 7.64
CA LEU A 185 -3.83 -25.11 8.24
C LEU A 185 -3.07 -26.04 7.27
N ALA A 186 -3.27 -25.91 5.96
CA ALA A 186 -2.59 -26.75 4.99
C ALA A 186 -1.11 -26.36 4.84
N GLY A 187 -0.79 -25.06 4.87
CA GLY A 187 0.58 -24.57 4.79
C GLY A 187 1.35 -24.55 6.12
N TYR A 188 0.66 -24.60 7.26
CA TYR A 188 1.26 -24.33 8.57
C TYR A 188 2.46 -25.21 8.93
N LEU A 189 2.35 -26.54 8.79
CA LEU A 189 3.41 -27.46 9.23
C LEU A 189 4.71 -27.25 8.46
N GLU A 190 4.62 -27.09 7.14
CA GLU A 190 5.78 -26.86 6.27
C GLU A 190 6.42 -25.51 6.58
N VAL A 191 5.60 -24.47 6.77
CA VAL A 191 6.07 -23.13 7.15
C VAL A 191 6.75 -23.12 8.52
N ALA A 192 6.17 -23.80 9.50
CA ALA A 192 6.75 -23.91 10.84
C ALA A 192 8.10 -24.67 10.85
N GLU A 193 8.24 -25.70 10.01
CA GLU A 193 9.45 -26.50 9.92
C GLU A 193 10.66 -25.66 9.50
N TRP A 194 10.59 -24.94 8.37
CA TRP A 194 11.72 -24.13 7.92
C TRP A 194 11.90 -22.86 8.77
N ALA A 195 10.81 -22.29 9.30
CA ALA A 195 10.87 -21.09 10.14
C ALA A 195 11.60 -21.32 11.47
N THR A 196 11.63 -22.56 11.96
CA THR A 196 12.33 -22.92 13.22
C THR A 196 13.82 -22.55 13.18
N CYS A 197 14.44 -22.64 12.00
CA CYS A 197 15.85 -22.27 11.80
C CYS A 197 16.11 -20.75 11.88
N MET A 198 15.05 -19.93 11.93
CA MET A 198 15.13 -18.47 11.90
C MET A 198 14.63 -17.79 13.19
N ALA A 199 14.32 -18.58 14.22
CA ALA A 199 13.99 -18.04 15.54
C ALA A 199 15.19 -17.28 16.14
N PRO A 200 14.99 -16.16 16.88
CA PRO A 200 13.69 -15.59 17.29
C PRO A 200 13.11 -14.54 16.34
N TYR A 201 13.69 -14.31 15.15
CA TYR A 201 13.30 -13.24 14.24
C TYR A 201 12.00 -13.53 13.47
N LEU A 202 11.55 -14.78 13.50
CA LEU A 202 10.40 -15.29 12.77
C LEU A 202 9.44 -16.00 13.73
N VAL A 203 8.17 -15.62 13.68
CA VAL A 203 7.09 -16.23 14.47
C VAL A 203 6.03 -16.75 13.52
N VAL A 204 5.79 -18.06 13.54
CA VAL A 204 4.69 -18.69 12.81
C VAL A 204 3.51 -18.85 13.75
N HIS A 205 2.39 -18.22 13.41
CA HIS A 205 1.17 -18.29 14.23
C HIS A 205 0.36 -19.53 13.88
N ASP A 206 -0.12 -20.25 14.90
CA ASP A 206 -0.93 -21.47 14.72
C ASP A 206 -2.34 -21.09 14.25
N PRO A 207 -2.80 -21.57 13.07
CA PRO A 207 -4.15 -21.33 12.58
C PRO A 207 -5.26 -21.73 13.56
N HIS A 208 -5.02 -22.71 14.44
CA HIS A 208 -6.00 -23.14 15.43
C HIS A 208 -6.39 -22.03 16.41
N ASP A 209 -5.52 -21.05 16.65
CA ASP A 209 -5.82 -19.88 17.49
C ASP A 209 -6.93 -18.99 16.89
N ALA A 210 -7.21 -19.15 15.60
CA ALA A 210 -8.30 -18.47 14.92
C ALA A 210 -9.70 -19.04 15.26
N ALA A 211 -9.78 -20.22 15.89
CA ALA A 211 -11.05 -20.89 16.20
C ALA A 211 -12.02 -20.01 17.01
N ARG A 212 -11.50 -19.15 17.89
CA ARG A 212 -12.31 -18.19 18.66
C ARG A 212 -13.02 -17.13 17.81
N PHE A 213 -12.59 -16.92 16.56
CA PHE A 213 -13.20 -15.95 15.64
C PHE A 213 -14.22 -16.58 14.69
N MET A 214 -14.39 -17.91 14.74
CA MET A 214 -15.30 -18.67 13.89
C MET A 214 -16.77 -18.66 14.33
N GLY A 215 -17.15 -17.69 15.18
CA GLY A 215 -18.51 -17.57 15.72
C GLY A 215 -19.60 -17.46 14.64
N PRO A 216 -20.87 -17.80 14.99
CA PRO A 216 -21.97 -17.77 14.05
C PRO A 216 -22.06 -16.39 13.41
N ARG A 217 -21.99 -16.36 12.08
CA ARG A 217 -22.11 -15.16 11.26
C ARG A 217 -23.31 -14.36 11.75
N GLY A 218 -23.05 -13.26 12.46
CA GLY A 218 -24.01 -12.18 12.48
C GLY A 218 -24.10 -11.72 11.04
N THR A 219 -25.22 -11.98 10.37
CA THR A 219 -25.69 -11.13 9.26
C THR A 219 -26.04 -9.78 9.87
N SER A 220 -25.06 -9.11 10.47
CA SER A 220 -25.22 -7.77 10.97
C SER A 220 -25.01 -6.90 9.75
N LEU A 221 -26.12 -6.59 9.06
CA LEU A 221 -26.21 -5.41 8.20
C LEU A 221 -25.96 -4.11 8.99
N THR A 222 -25.65 -4.24 10.29
CA THR A 222 -25.24 -3.24 11.27
C THR A 222 -23.91 -3.64 11.92
N ALA A 223 -22.91 -4.10 11.15
CA ALA A 223 -21.54 -4.14 11.67
C ALA A 223 -21.13 -2.71 12.02
N ASP A 224 -20.60 -2.50 13.23
CA ASP A 224 -20.22 -1.16 13.65
C ASP A 224 -19.09 -0.63 12.74
N PRO A 225 -19.10 0.67 12.39
CA PRO A 225 -18.01 1.27 11.63
C PRO A 225 -16.66 1.01 12.34
N GLY A 226 -15.75 0.30 11.66
CA GLY A 226 -14.45 -0.08 12.20
C GLY A 226 -14.38 -1.45 12.87
N GLU A 227 -15.44 -2.26 12.81
CA GLU A 227 -15.39 -3.67 13.22
C GLU A 227 -14.77 -4.55 12.12
N LEU A 228 -13.85 -5.44 12.52
CA LEU A 228 -13.30 -6.48 11.64
C LEU A 228 -14.22 -7.71 11.70
N VAL A 229 -14.75 -8.12 10.56
CA VAL A 229 -15.68 -9.27 10.49
C VAL A 229 -14.93 -10.53 10.05
N ASN A 230 -13.96 -10.38 9.16
CA ASN A 230 -13.21 -11.50 8.61
C ASN A 230 -12.37 -12.21 9.69
N PRO A 231 -12.48 -13.55 9.85
CA PRO A 231 -11.72 -14.31 10.84
C PRO A 231 -10.21 -14.18 10.71
N TRP A 232 -9.67 -14.06 9.50
CA TRP A 232 -8.24 -13.86 9.27
C TRP A 232 -7.77 -12.55 9.87
N LEU A 233 -8.46 -11.45 9.58
CA LEU A 233 -8.03 -10.13 10.03
C LEU A 233 -8.15 -9.99 11.56
N ARG A 234 -9.21 -10.57 12.15
CA ARG A 234 -9.36 -10.64 13.62
C ARG A 234 -8.25 -11.48 14.26
N TRP A 235 -7.90 -12.61 13.65
CA TRP A 235 -6.80 -13.45 14.12
C TRP A 235 -5.46 -12.74 14.04
N ILE A 236 -5.12 -12.14 12.89
CA ILE A 236 -3.89 -11.37 12.70
C ILE A 236 -3.77 -10.29 13.77
N ARG A 237 -4.80 -9.47 13.96
CA ARG A 237 -4.80 -8.40 14.96
C ARG A 237 -4.56 -8.93 16.38
N ASP A 238 -5.26 -9.97 16.79
CA ASP A 238 -5.20 -10.46 18.17
C ASP A 238 -3.93 -11.27 18.46
N ALA A 239 -3.38 -11.95 17.45
CA ALA A 239 -2.15 -12.75 17.56
C ALA A 239 -0.91 -11.90 17.86
N LEU A 240 -0.93 -10.61 17.48
CA LEU A 240 0.15 -9.66 17.75
C LEU A 240 0.22 -9.22 19.22
N GLN A 241 -0.70 -9.67 20.08
CA GLN A 241 -0.70 -9.38 21.52
C GLN A 241 -0.57 -7.89 21.86
N ARG A 242 -1.22 -7.02 21.07
CA ARG A 242 -1.14 -5.55 21.17
C ARG A 242 0.20 -4.94 20.78
N ARG A 243 1.05 -5.62 20.02
CA ARG A 243 2.19 -5.01 19.30
C ARG A 243 1.73 -4.40 17.98
N ALA A 244 2.34 -3.29 17.61
CA ALA A 244 2.13 -2.66 16.32
C ALA A 244 2.81 -3.47 15.21
N LEU A 245 2.29 -3.32 13.99
CA LEU A 245 2.95 -3.71 12.75
C LEU A 245 3.34 -2.46 11.97
N ASP A 246 4.33 -2.64 11.11
CA ASP A 246 4.77 -1.69 10.09
C ASP A 246 4.20 -2.03 8.73
N VAL A 247 4.34 -3.30 8.39
CA VAL A 247 4.03 -3.83 7.08
C VAL A 247 3.02 -4.95 7.27
N VAL A 248 1.94 -4.89 6.50
CA VAL A 248 1.09 -6.05 6.25
C VAL A 248 1.25 -6.45 4.80
N HIS A 249 1.67 -7.69 4.57
CA HIS A 249 1.93 -8.27 3.26
C HIS A 249 0.98 -9.44 3.04
N PHE A 250 0.06 -9.33 2.10
CA PHE A 250 -0.82 -10.43 1.69
C PHE A 250 -0.32 -11.13 0.44
N VAL A 251 -0.36 -12.46 0.42
CA VAL A 251 -0.18 -13.32 -0.75
C VAL A 251 -1.52 -13.96 -1.08
N THR A 252 -2.10 -13.60 -2.22
CA THR A 252 -3.53 -13.84 -2.46
C THR A 252 -3.90 -13.66 -3.93
N ASP A 253 -5.07 -14.15 -4.32
CA ASP A 253 -5.68 -13.81 -5.60
C ASP A 253 -6.38 -12.46 -5.51
N GLY A 254 -6.34 -11.70 -6.59
CA GLY A 254 -7.17 -10.53 -6.78
C GLY A 254 -8.58 -10.88 -7.23
N TYR A 255 -9.53 -10.04 -6.85
CA TYR A 255 -10.90 -10.13 -7.30
C TYR A 255 -11.45 -8.74 -7.59
N LEU A 256 -12.15 -8.61 -8.72
CA LEU A 256 -12.82 -7.37 -9.11
C LEU A 256 -14.32 -7.65 -9.25
N ALA A 257 -15.16 -6.92 -8.51
CA ALA A 257 -16.62 -6.99 -8.66
C ALA A 257 -17.24 -5.63 -8.44
N ASP A 258 -18.21 -5.26 -9.28
CA ASP A 258 -18.87 -3.95 -9.23
C ASP A 258 -17.90 -2.75 -9.24
N GLY A 259 -16.75 -2.93 -9.91
CA GLY A 259 -15.68 -1.94 -9.93
C GLY A 259 -14.96 -1.74 -8.59
N ARG A 260 -15.07 -2.71 -7.68
CA ARG A 260 -14.38 -2.77 -6.40
C ARG A 260 -13.43 -3.96 -6.37
N GLY A 261 -12.21 -3.70 -5.99
CA GLY A 261 -11.15 -4.66 -5.76
C GLY A 261 -11.23 -5.26 -4.38
N ALA A 262 -10.84 -6.52 -4.29
CA ALA A 262 -10.68 -7.25 -3.05
C ALA A 262 -9.55 -8.28 -3.20
N ILE A 263 -8.98 -8.68 -2.06
CA ILE A 263 -8.20 -9.92 -1.99
C ILE A 263 -9.13 -11.10 -1.76
N ALA A 264 -8.83 -12.23 -2.39
CA ALA A 264 -9.55 -13.49 -2.23
C ALA A 264 -8.70 -14.47 -1.41
N ILE A 265 -9.14 -14.71 -0.17
CA ILE A 265 -8.48 -15.61 0.77
C ILE A 265 -9.40 -16.78 1.12
N ALA A 266 -8.83 -17.85 1.67
CA ALA A 266 -9.64 -18.94 2.24
C ALA A 266 -10.66 -18.39 3.24
N GLY A 267 -11.90 -18.90 3.24
CA GLY A 267 -12.95 -18.40 4.13
C GLY A 267 -12.65 -18.53 5.63
N THR A 268 -11.65 -19.34 5.98
CA THR A 268 -11.12 -19.51 7.33
C THR A 268 -9.68 -19.98 7.26
N PRO A 269 -8.81 -19.62 8.22
CA PRO A 269 -7.47 -20.18 8.32
C PRO A 269 -7.45 -21.64 8.80
N LEU A 270 -8.56 -22.14 9.37
CA LEU A 270 -8.64 -23.50 9.92
C LEU A 270 -8.82 -24.60 8.88
N LEU A 271 -9.11 -24.25 7.64
CA LEU A 271 -9.41 -25.20 6.58
C LEU A 271 -8.46 -24.98 5.42
N GLY A 272 -8.08 -26.09 4.77
CA GLY A 272 -7.22 -26.04 3.61
C GLY A 272 -7.93 -25.58 2.33
N PRO A 273 -7.20 -25.48 1.22
CA PRO A 273 -7.76 -25.17 -0.09
C PRO A 273 -8.91 -26.13 -0.44
N GLY A 274 -10.01 -25.59 -0.96
CA GLY A 274 -11.15 -26.36 -1.45
C GLY A 274 -12.23 -26.63 -0.40
N GLN A 275 -11.93 -26.42 0.88
CA GLN A 275 -12.80 -26.85 1.98
C GLN A 275 -13.75 -25.77 2.49
N ALA A 276 -13.48 -24.50 2.16
CA ALA A 276 -14.35 -23.36 2.48
C ALA A 276 -14.52 -22.46 1.25
N PRO A 277 -15.67 -21.78 1.09
CA PRO A 277 -15.80 -20.74 0.08
C PRO A 277 -14.79 -19.62 0.35
N SER A 278 -14.26 -19.01 -0.70
CA SER A 278 -13.39 -17.84 -0.56
C SER A 278 -14.10 -16.72 0.19
N ALA A 279 -13.37 -16.02 1.04
CA ALA A 279 -13.76 -14.74 1.58
C ALA A 279 -13.07 -13.63 0.79
N PHE A 280 -13.81 -12.56 0.52
CA PHE A 280 -13.30 -11.38 -0.16
C PHE A 280 -13.12 -10.26 0.85
N VAL A 281 -11.92 -9.66 0.88
CA VAL A 281 -11.61 -8.54 1.77
C VAL A 281 -11.34 -7.31 0.92
N GLY A 282 -12.23 -6.31 1.05
CA GLY A 282 -12.12 -5.04 0.34
C GLY A 282 -11.31 -3.98 1.11
N SER A 283 -11.15 -2.81 0.48
CA SER A 283 -10.32 -1.71 1.00
C SER A 283 -10.76 -1.19 2.37
N ALA A 284 -12.06 -1.11 2.65
CA ALA A 284 -12.57 -0.62 3.93
C ALA A 284 -12.14 -1.51 5.12
N GLU A 285 -12.23 -2.83 4.95
CA GLU A 285 -11.86 -3.78 5.99
C GLU A 285 -10.33 -3.86 6.15
N LEU A 286 -9.57 -3.78 5.05
CA LEU A 286 -8.10 -3.69 5.11
C LEU A 286 -7.63 -2.39 5.76
N CYS A 287 -8.20 -1.24 5.42
CA CYS A 287 -7.89 0.03 6.08
C CYS A 287 -8.18 -0.04 7.59
N THR A 288 -9.26 -0.72 7.98
CA THR A 288 -9.59 -0.95 9.39
C THR A 288 -8.51 -1.80 10.08
N LEU A 289 -8.09 -2.92 9.47
CA LEU A 289 -7.01 -3.74 10.01
C LEU A 289 -5.73 -2.92 10.16
N LEU A 290 -5.29 -2.28 9.08
CA LEU A 290 -4.04 -1.49 9.04
C LEU A 290 -4.05 -0.37 10.08
N ALA A 291 -5.20 0.28 10.30
CA ALA A 291 -5.35 1.27 11.36
C ALA A 291 -5.26 0.65 12.76
N GLN A 292 -5.91 -0.49 13.00
CA GLN A 292 -5.90 -1.17 14.32
C GLN A 292 -4.53 -1.72 14.70
N VAL A 293 -3.74 -2.20 13.73
CA VAL A 293 -2.39 -2.71 13.96
C VAL A 293 -1.30 -1.63 13.80
N GLY A 294 -1.65 -0.43 13.34
CA GLY A 294 -0.71 0.68 13.16
C GLY A 294 0.17 0.65 11.91
N ALA A 295 -0.02 -0.36 11.04
CA ALA A 295 0.79 -0.58 9.84
C ALA A 295 0.67 0.55 8.85
N TRP A 296 1.79 1.16 8.46
CA TRP A 296 1.84 2.24 7.47
C TRP A 296 2.11 1.73 6.04
N CYS A 297 2.49 0.45 5.90
CA CYS A 297 2.74 -0.20 4.62
C CYS A 297 1.75 -1.34 4.37
N LEU A 298 1.18 -1.38 3.17
CA LEU A 298 0.46 -2.53 2.63
C LEU A 298 1.22 -3.05 1.42
N VAL A 299 1.46 -4.36 1.38
CA VAL A 299 1.93 -5.07 0.18
C VAL A 299 0.92 -6.14 -0.17
N VAL A 300 0.54 -6.23 -1.44
CA VAL A 300 -0.31 -7.30 -1.92
C VAL A 300 0.39 -7.98 -3.09
N ASN A 301 0.77 -9.23 -2.89
CA ASN A 301 1.38 -10.09 -3.88
C ASN A 301 0.29 -10.97 -4.50
N GLY A 302 0.11 -10.83 -5.82
CA GLY A 302 -0.72 -11.70 -6.63
C GLY A 302 -0.08 -13.08 -6.70
N ALA A 303 -0.78 -14.09 -6.20
CA ALA A 303 -0.32 -15.47 -6.25
C ALA A 303 -0.11 -15.95 -7.71
N PRO A 304 0.70 -17.01 -7.95
CA PRO A 304 0.91 -17.53 -9.31
C PRO A 304 -0.41 -17.83 -10.03
N GLY A 305 -0.60 -17.29 -11.24
CA GLY A 305 -1.83 -17.43 -12.00
C GLY A 305 -3.03 -16.64 -11.45
N ASN A 306 -2.76 -15.54 -10.74
CA ASN A 306 -3.72 -14.58 -10.21
C ASN A 306 -4.80 -14.24 -11.26
N PRO A 307 -6.10 -14.46 -10.99
CA PRO A 307 -7.15 -14.25 -11.97
C PRO A 307 -7.45 -12.77 -12.27
N SER A 308 -7.04 -11.84 -11.41
CA SER A 308 -7.35 -10.42 -11.58
C SER A 308 -6.30 -9.50 -10.93
N GLY A 309 -5.25 -9.15 -11.68
CA GLY A 309 -4.33 -8.08 -11.29
C GLY A 309 -5.04 -6.72 -11.18
N ALA A 310 -6.04 -6.48 -12.03
CA ALA A 310 -6.88 -5.27 -11.95
C ALA A 310 -7.62 -5.15 -10.60
N GLY A 311 -8.09 -6.25 -10.02
CA GLY A 311 -8.70 -6.28 -8.69
C GLY A 311 -7.73 -5.84 -7.59
N LEU A 312 -6.48 -6.33 -7.63
CA LEU A 312 -5.44 -5.91 -6.69
C LEU A 312 -5.08 -4.43 -6.85
N ARG A 313 -5.01 -3.94 -8.10
CA ARG A 313 -4.73 -2.52 -8.38
C ARG A 313 -5.86 -1.58 -7.99
N GLU A 314 -7.14 -1.97 -8.14
CA GLU A 314 -8.27 -1.19 -7.59
C GLU A 314 -8.17 -1.10 -6.08
N LEU A 315 -7.98 -2.25 -5.43
CA LEU A 315 -7.89 -2.33 -3.97
C LEU A 315 -6.75 -1.45 -3.45
N ALA A 316 -5.57 -1.57 -4.06
CA ALA A 316 -4.40 -0.80 -3.67
C ALA A 316 -4.58 0.71 -3.93
N ASP A 317 -5.18 1.13 -5.05
CA ASP A 317 -5.51 2.53 -5.30
C ASP A 317 -6.51 3.05 -4.25
N ALA A 318 -7.52 2.26 -3.89
CA ALA A 318 -8.51 2.62 -2.88
C ALA A 318 -7.89 2.76 -1.48
N VAL A 319 -6.97 1.87 -1.10
CA VAL A 319 -6.22 1.99 0.17
C VAL A 319 -5.29 3.20 0.13
N ALA A 320 -4.55 3.40 -0.95
CA ALA A 320 -3.64 4.55 -1.12
C ALA A 320 -4.37 5.91 -1.18
N ALA A 321 -5.67 5.90 -1.51
CA ALA A 321 -6.56 7.07 -1.47
C ALA A 321 -7.16 7.33 -0.09
N ALA A 322 -7.35 6.28 0.71
CA ALA A 322 -8.02 6.36 2.00
C ALA A 322 -7.08 6.76 3.13
N ARG A 323 -5.77 6.52 2.98
CA ARG A 323 -4.80 6.77 4.04
C ARG A 323 -3.40 7.10 3.51
N PRO A 324 -2.66 7.96 4.22
CA PRO A 324 -1.22 8.12 4.05
C PRO A 324 -0.48 6.80 4.32
N GLY A 325 0.52 6.49 3.51
CA GLY A 325 1.33 5.29 3.67
C GLY A 325 2.00 4.86 2.38
N LEU A 326 2.62 3.67 2.44
CA LEU A 326 3.18 2.98 1.30
C LEU A 326 2.21 1.87 0.89
N VAL A 327 1.88 1.78 -0.40
CA VAL A 327 1.06 0.68 -0.93
C VAL A 327 1.76 0.10 -2.15
N MET A 328 1.96 -1.22 -2.14
CA MET A 328 2.61 -1.96 -3.21
C MET A 328 1.73 -3.11 -3.67
N VAL A 329 1.68 -3.33 -4.99
CA VAL A 329 1.16 -4.56 -5.60
C VAL A 329 2.29 -5.20 -6.37
N ASP A 330 2.49 -6.49 -6.16
CA ASP A 330 3.50 -7.30 -6.85
C ASP A 330 2.81 -8.45 -7.57
N GLU A 331 3.00 -8.58 -8.88
CA GLU A 331 2.43 -9.65 -9.68
C GLU A 331 3.47 -10.75 -9.87
N HIS A 332 3.28 -11.90 -9.21
CA HIS A 332 4.28 -12.97 -9.21
C HIS A 332 4.67 -13.45 -10.62
N ASP A 333 3.71 -13.54 -11.54
CA ASP A 333 3.97 -14.02 -12.91
C ASP A 333 4.88 -13.06 -13.73
N LEU A 334 5.04 -11.81 -13.28
CA LEU A 334 5.95 -10.81 -13.87
C LEU A 334 7.23 -10.59 -13.06
N ASP A 335 7.29 -11.12 -11.84
CA ASP A 335 8.44 -11.01 -10.93
C ASP A 335 8.64 -12.32 -10.14
N GLU A 336 8.75 -13.45 -10.84
CA GLU A 336 8.82 -14.78 -10.20
C GLU A 336 9.94 -14.82 -9.15
N ASP A 337 11.10 -14.23 -9.46
CA ASP A 337 12.29 -14.15 -8.59
C ASP A 337 12.19 -13.07 -7.48
N GLY A 338 11.16 -12.25 -7.46
CA GLY A 338 10.97 -11.16 -6.49
C GLY A 338 11.98 -10.02 -6.63
N ARG A 339 12.60 -9.83 -7.79
CA ARG A 339 13.65 -8.84 -8.02
C ARG A 339 13.09 -7.42 -8.07
N HIS A 340 11.94 -7.23 -8.73
CA HIS A 340 11.26 -5.94 -8.78
C HIS A 340 10.76 -5.54 -7.38
N LEU A 341 10.17 -6.48 -6.63
CA LEU A 341 9.75 -6.22 -5.26
C LEU A 341 10.95 -5.92 -4.36
N ALA A 342 12.04 -6.69 -4.46
CA ALA A 342 13.27 -6.44 -3.68
C ALA A 342 13.89 -5.06 -3.97
N ALA A 343 13.94 -4.67 -5.24
CA ALA A 343 14.44 -3.37 -5.65
C ALA A 343 13.53 -2.24 -5.13
N THR A 344 12.21 -2.44 -5.17
CA THR A 344 11.23 -1.49 -4.62
C THR A 344 11.39 -1.36 -3.11
N VAL A 345 11.46 -2.46 -2.36
CA VAL A 345 11.68 -2.46 -0.89
C VAL A 345 13.00 -1.77 -0.54
N THR A 346 14.09 -2.06 -1.27
CA THR A 346 15.37 -1.38 -1.07
C THR A 346 15.25 0.13 -1.27
N MET A 347 14.51 0.54 -2.29
CA MET A 347 14.31 1.95 -2.63
C MET A 347 13.41 2.66 -1.61
N VAL A 348 12.26 2.10 -1.23
CA VAL A 348 11.27 2.81 -0.41
C VAL A 348 11.43 2.55 1.08
N VAL A 349 12.11 1.50 1.51
CA VAL A 349 12.27 1.16 2.94
C VAL A 349 13.74 1.25 3.37
N GLY A 350 14.65 0.66 2.60
CA GLY A 350 16.08 0.60 2.96
C GLY A 350 16.91 1.82 2.60
N GLY A 351 16.33 2.80 1.91
CA GLY A 351 17.01 4.03 1.51
C GLY A 351 18.15 3.84 0.51
N GLY A 352 18.13 2.74 -0.26
CA GLY A 352 19.13 2.44 -1.27
C GLY A 352 18.80 3.01 -2.66
N SER A 353 19.85 3.36 -3.41
CA SER A 353 19.80 3.86 -4.80
C SER A 353 19.61 2.73 -5.84
N ALA A 354 18.61 1.86 -5.67
CA ALA A 354 18.63 0.56 -6.34
C ALA A 354 17.86 0.44 -7.67
N VAL A 355 17.07 1.44 -8.08
CA VAL A 355 16.19 1.27 -9.26
C VAL A 355 16.57 2.20 -10.39
N THR A 356 17.19 1.64 -11.43
CA THR A 356 17.54 2.33 -12.68
C THR A 356 16.80 1.80 -13.91
N GLY A 357 16.11 0.66 -13.78
CA GLY A 357 15.39 0.00 -14.86
C GLY A 357 13.88 -0.08 -14.62
N ALA A 358 13.15 -0.50 -15.65
CA ALA A 358 11.72 -0.79 -15.53
C ALA A 358 11.44 -1.92 -14.54
N MET A 359 10.32 -1.82 -13.83
CA MET A 359 9.84 -2.82 -12.86
C MET A 359 8.40 -3.22 -13.21
N PRO A 360 8.17 -3.99 -14.30
CA PRO A 360 6.83 -4.28 -14.80
C PRO A 360 5.96 -5.06 -13.82
N GLY A 361 6.56 -5.81 -12.89
CA GLY A 361 5.83 -6.63 -11.93
C GLY A 361 5.35 -5.89 -10.69
N VAL A 362 5.79 -4.65 -10.44
CA VAL A 362 5.47 -3.92 -9.21
C VAL A 362 4.78 -2.60 -9.49
N VAL A 363 3.62 -2.40 -8.87
CA VAL A 363 2.93 -1.12 -8.76
C VAL A 363 3.19 -0.53 -7.39
N CYS A 364 3.62 0.72 -7.31
CA CYS A 364 3.98 1.34 -6.03
C CYS A 364 3.43 2.76 -5.91
N TRP A 365 2.64 3.00 -4.86
CA TRP A 365 2.24 4.35 -4.41
C TRP A 365 3.12 4.73 -3.22
N ALA A 366 4.05 5.67 -3.44
CA ALA A 366 5.02 6.08 -2.43
C ALA A 366 5.22 7.59 -2.44
N HIS A 367 5.43 8.18 -1.27
CA HIS A 367 5.83 9.58 -1.17
C HIS A 367 7.25 9.77 -1.73
N PRO A 368 7.54 10.79 -2.56
CA PRO A 368 8.87 10.99 -3.16
C PRO A 368 10.03 11.09 -2.16
N ARG A 369 9.75 11.62 -0.96
CA ARG A 369 10.69 11.67 0.17
C ARG A 369 10.57 10.48 1.15
N PHE A 370 10.19 9.30 0.71
CA PHE A 370 10.14 8.16 1.65
C PHE A 370 11.53 7.80 2.21
N VAL A 371 12.61 8.16 1.50
CA VAL A 371 14.01 7.86 1.88
C VAL A 371 14.70 8.95 2.73
N ASP A 372 14.21 10.20 2.70
CA ASP A 372 14.91 11.34 3.33
C ASP A 372 14.42 11.68 4.76
N SER A 373 15.33 12.03 5.66
CA SER A 373 15.13 12.85 6.88
C SER A 373 16.38 13.73 7.01
N PRO A 374 16.37 15.07 7.26
CA PRO A 374 15.66 15.72 8.39
C PRO A 374 15.12 17.18 8.17
N GLY A 375 14.22 17.67 9.05
CA GLY A 375 14.12 19.11 9.43
C GLY A 375 12.75 19.68 9.89
N THR A 376 12.77 20.79 10.63
CA THR A 376 11.70 21.39 11.45
C THR A 376 10.57 22.15 10.70
N ALA A 377 9.41 22.22 11.35
CA ALA A 377 8.04 22.33 10.83
C ALA A 377 7.47 23.69 10.38
N ALA A 378 6.43 23.58 9.53
CA ALA A 378 5.29 24.49 9.39
C ALA A 378 4.11 24.04 10.29
N LEU A 379 3.06 24.85 10.44
CA LEU A 379 2.00 24.77 11.49
C LEU A 379 1.34 23.40 11.83
N LEU A 380 1.31 22.42 10.93
CA LEU A 380 0.83 21.03 11.18
C LEU A 380 1.78 19.94 10.63
N LEU A 381 2.84 20.31 9.93
CA LEU A 381 3.73 19.40 9.23
C LEU A 381 5.18 19.76 9.52
N THR A 382 6.01 18.77 9.82
CA THR A 382 7.47 18.96 9.78
C THR A 382 7.93 19.29 8.35
N LYS A 383 9.15 19.79 8.15
CA LYS A 383 9.73 20.02 6.81
C LYS A 383 9.76 18.73 5.98
N ASP A 384 9.87 17.60 6.66
CA ASP A 384 9.85 16.25 6.10
C ASP A 384 8.44 15.70 5.87
N ARG A 385 7.40 16.54 5.98
CA ARG A 385 5.98 16.19 5.80
C ARG A 385 5.50 15.09 6.75
N ARG A 386 6.12 14.97 7.93
CA ARG A 386 5.56 14.18 9.04
C ARG A 386 4.56 15.04 9.80
N SER A 387 3.62 14.39 10.50
CA SER A 387 2.68 15.12 11.34
C SER A 387 3.42 15.83 12.48
N SER A 388 3.20 17.14 12.65
CA SER A 388 3.67 17.87 13.84
C SER A 388 2.76 17.67 15.05
N LEU A 389 1.71 16.85 14.92
CA LEU A 389 0.80 16.46 15.99
C LEU A 389 1.35 15.29 16.80
N ILE A 390 2.46 14.68 16.39
CA ILE A 390 3.10 13.61 17.15
C ILE A 390 4.05 14.27 18.16
N GLY A 391 3.70 14.16 19.44
CA GLY A 391 4.51 14.69 20.54
C GLY A 391 5.74 13.83 20.82
N GLY A 392 6.65 14.35 21.64
CA GLY A 392 7.93 13.70 21.94
C GLY A 392 7.77 12.30 22.55
N ALA A 393 6.92 12.11 23.56
CA ALA A 393 6.75 10.79 24.18
C ALA A 393 6.10 9.80 23.22
N THR A 394 5.15 10.26 22.38
CA THR A 394 4.57 9.43 21.33
C THR A 394 5.63 9.02 20.32
N GLN A 395 6.49 9.95 19.90
CA GLN A 395 7.60 9.66 18.99
C GLN A 395 8.60 8.69 19.60
N ASP A 396 9.00 8.88 20.86
CA ASP A 396 9.90 7.98 21.56
C ASP A 396 9.31 6.56 21.65
N SER A 397 8.01 6.44 21.94
CA SER A 397 7.32 5.15 21.95
C SER A 397 7.20 4.49 20.57
N LEU A 398 7.12 5.27 19.49
CA LEU A 398 7.11 4.74 18.12
C LEU A 398 8.51 4.30 17.67
N VAL A 399 9.57 4.92 18.19
CA VAL A 399 10.96 4.55 17.85
C VAL A 399 11.47 3.42 18.75
N GLY A 400 10.82 3.17 19.88
CA GLY A 400 11.17 2.07 20.79
C GLY A 400 10.78 0.68 20.28
N ASP A 401 11.55 -0.32 20.73
CA ASP A 401 11.25 -1.73 20.49
C ASP A 401 9.88 -2.12 21.07
N GLY A 402 9.09 -2.86 20.30
CA GLY A 402 7.80 -3.37 20.77
C GLY A 402 6.73 -2.29 20.94
N THR A 403 6.68 -1.32 20.02
CA THR A 403 5.66 -0.26 19.98
C THR A 403 4.25 -0.81 20.26
N PRO A 404 3.53 -0.30 21.27
CA PRO A 404 2.17 -0.75 21.53
C PRO A 404 1.22 -0.37 20.39
N ALA A 405 0.38 -1.33 19.96
CA ALA A 405 -0.57 -1.17 18.86
C ALA A 405 -1.48 0.05 19.01
N TRP A 406 -1.89 0.38 20.24
CA TRP A 406 -2.76 1.53 20.50
C TRP A 406 -2.05 2.88 20.25
N VAL A 407 -0.73 2.95 20.43
CA VAL A 407 0.08 4.14 20.15
C VAL A 407 0.21 4.32 18.64
N ALA A 408 0.58 3.25 17.93
CA ALA A 408 0.66 3.26 16.48
C ALA A 408 -0.70 3.55 15.83
N ALA A 409 -1.77 2.89 16.27
CA ALA A 409 -3.14 3.12 15.80
C ALA A 409 -3.60 4.56 16.04
N GLY A 410 -3.36 5.11 17.24
CA GLY A 410 -3.66 6.52 17.56
C GLY A 410 -2.92 7.49 16.64
N THR A 411 -1.67 7.18 16.31
CA THR A 411 -0.84 7.96 15.37
C THR A 411 -1.39 7.89 13.94
N ARG A 412 -1.73 6.70 13.44
CA ARG A 412 -2.32 6.54 12.09
C ARG A 412 -3.68 7.22 11.98
N TYR A 413 -4.47 7.21 13.06
CA TYR A 413 -5.72 7.96 13.11
C TYR A 413 -5.48 9.47 12.97
N LEU A 414 -4.54 10.04 13.74
CA LEU A 414 -4.19 11.47 13.64
C LEU A 414 -3.70 11.83 12.24
N GLU A 415 -2.84 11.00 11.65
CA GLU A 415 -2.32 11.22 10.30
C GLU A 415 -3.43 11.17 9.23
N ALA A 416 -4.35 10.20 9.31
CA ALA A 416 -5.48 10.10 8.39
C ALA A 416 -6.41 11.32 8.49
N GLN A 417 -6.77 11.74 9.72
CA GLN A 417 -7.61 12.92 9.95
C GLN A 417 -6.91 14.20 9.49
N GLN A 418 -5.62 14.35 9.81
CA GLN A 418 -4.83 15.47 9.31
C GLN A 418 -4.84 15.53 7.79
N SER A 419 -4.62 14.39 7.12
CA SER A 419 -4.60 14.40 5.67
C SER A 419 -5.96 14.71 5.03
N ALA A 420 -7.06 14.35 5.67
CA ALA A 420 -8.41 14.68 5.20
C ALA A 420 -8.69 16.19 5.27
N TRP A 421 -8.01 16.93 6.16
CA TRP A 421 -8.20 18.37 6.37
C TRP A 421 -7.13 19.24 5.71
N MET A 422 -6.16 18.64 5.01
CA MET A 422 -5.21 19.42 4.22
C MET A 422 -5.86 19.92 2.92
N PRO A 423 -5.66 21.20 2.55
CA PRO A 423 -6.20 21.74 1.32
C PRO A 423 -5.68 20.99 0.08
N ASP A 424 -6.58 20.72 -0.86
CA ASP A 424 -6.29 19.94 -2.06
C ASP A 424 -5.57 20.71 -3.18
N SER A 425 -5.62 22.04 -3.11
CA SER A 425 -5.01 23.01 -4.04
C SER A 425 -4.12 24.03 -3.31
N PRO A 426 -2.99 24.48 -3.89
CA PRO A 426 -2.15 25.52 -3.29
C PRO A 426 -2.91 26.86 -3.15
N ASP A 427 -3.99 27.04 -3.91
CA ASP A 427 -4.88 28.20 -3.87
C ASP A 427 -6.12 28.00 -2.96
N ALA A 428 -6.28 26.81 -2.35
CA ALA A 428 -7.38 26.55 -1.43
C ALA A 428 -7.13 27.17 -0.05
N ALA A 429 -8.22 27.55 0.63
CA ALA A 429 -8.20 28.26 1.91
C ALA A 429 -7.29 27.62 2.96
N GLU A 430 -6.73 28.46 3.84
CA GLU A 430 -5.98 28.03 5.03
C GLU A 430 -6.72 26.93 5.79
N VAL A 431 -5.94 26.01 6.38
CA VAL A 431 -6.49 24.91 7.20
C VAL A 431 -7.45 25.49 8.24
N ASP A 432 -8.65 24.90 8.35
CA ASP A 432 -9.64 25.30 9.34
C ASP A 432 -9.01 25.33 10.75
N PRO A 433 -8.93 26.50 11.40
CA PRO A 433 -8.26 26.66 12.69
C PRO A 433 -8.93 25.84 13.80
N ASP A 434 -10.25 25.64 13.74
CA ASP A 434 -11.01 24.88 14.72
C ASP A 434 -10.73 23.38 14.55
N ALA A 435 -10.69 22.91 13.30
CA ALA A 435 -10.28 21.54 12.99
C ALA A 435 -8.83 21.28 13.44
N ALA A 436 -7.92 22.22 13.18
CA ALA A 436 -6.53 22.12 13.65
C ALA A 436 -6.43 22.13 15.19
N ALA A 437 -7.25 22.91 15.89
CA ALA A 437 -7.32 22.91 17.36
C ALA A 437 -7.88 21.61 17.92
N ALA A 438 -8.88 21.02 17.26
CA ALA A 438 -9.44 19.72 17.61
C ALA A 438 -8.37 18.61 17.48
N LEU A 439 -7.63 18.55 16.36
CA LEU A 439 -6.53 17.58 16.21
C LEU A 439 -5.45 17.73 17.27
N ARG A 440 -5.06 18.98 17.58
CA ARG A 440 -4.09 19.26 18.66
C ARG A 440 -4.59 18.77 20.03
N SER A 441 -5.89 18.84 20.27
CA SER A 441 -6.50 18.34 21.51
C SER A 441 -6.45 16.81 21.58
N VAL A 442 -6.76 16.11 20.48
CA VAL A 442 -6.65 14.64 20.40
C VAL A 442 -5.19 14.19 20.55
N SER A 443 -4.27 14.85 19.85
CA SER A 443 -2.83 14.65 19.98
C SER A 443 -2.34 14.81 21.42
N SER A 444 -2.76 15.89 22.10
CA SER A 444 -2.40 16.13 23.51
C SER A 444 -3.00 15.10 24.46
N LEU A 445 -4.14 14.49 24.12
CA LEU A 445 -4.72 13.39 24.87
C LEU A 445 -3.90 12.10 24.69
N LEU A 446 -3.51 11.78 23.45
CA LEU A 446 -2.66 10.64 23.13
C LEU A 446 -1.30 10.74 23.84
N GLU A 447 -0.61 11.86 23.66
CA GLU A 447 0.70 12.15 24.26
C GLU A 447 0.69 11.99 25.79
N ARG A 448 -0.38 12.47 26.47
CA ARG A 448 -0.53 12.30 27.92
C ARG A 448 -0.69 10.84 28.34
N HIS A 449 -1.37 10.02 27.55
CA HIS A 449 -1.52 8.59 27.85
C HIS A 449 -0.22 7.84 27.60
N VAL A 450 0.49 8.16 26.51
CA VAL A 450 1.79 7.54 26.20
C VAL A 450 2.78 7.83 27.31
N ARG A 451 2.89 9.08 27.74
CA ARG A 451 3.79 9.45 28.84
C ARG A 451 3.51 8.68 30.12
N ARG A 452 2.24 8.55 30.52
CA ARG A 452 1.87 7.76 31.71
C ARG A 452 2.25 6.30 31.57
N HIS A 453 2.11 5.72 30.37
CA HIS A 453 2.47 4.33 30.11
C HIS A 453 3.99 4.12 30.20
N LEU A 454 4.77 5.01 29.59
CA LEU A 454 6.23 4.98 29.70
C LEU A 454 6.69 5.15 31.15
N ASP A 455 6.10 6.08 31.90
CA ASP A 455 6.43 6.29 33.32
C ASP A 455 6.09 5.05 34.19
N SER A 456 5.00 4.34 33.89
CA SER A 456 4.63 3.12 34.62
C SER A 456 5.57 1.94 34.36
N ASP A 457 6.11 1.83 33.15
CA ASP A 457 7.04 0.76 32.80
C ASP A 457 8.42 0.98 33.41
N HIS A 458 8.85 2.24 33.61
CA HIS A 458 10.11 2.58 34.27
C HIS A 458 10.03 2.51 35.81
N GLY A 459 8.83 2.63 36.39
CA GLY A 459 8.62 2.58 37.85
C GLY A 459 8.55 1.17 38.46
N GLY A 460 8.60 0.11 37.66
CA GLY A 460 8.51 -1.29 38.11
C GLY A 460 9.86 -2.01 38.29
N ALA A 461 10.98 -1.33 38.06
CA ALA A 461 12.33 -1.92 38.05
C ALA A 461 13.22 -1.46 39.23
N THR A 462 12.65 -1.21 40.41
CA THR A 462 13.40 -0.91 41.65
C THR A 462 13.21 -1.96 42.73
#